data_AF-A0A4W5NVM8-F1
#
_entry.id   AF-A0A4W5NVM8-F1
#
_cell.length_a   1.000
_cell.length_b   1.000
_cell.length_c   1.000
_cell.angle_alpha   90.00
_cell.angle_beta   90.00
_cell.angle_gamma   90.00
#
_symmetry.space_group_name_H-M   'P 1'
#
loop_
_entity.id
_entity.type
_entity.pdbx_description
1 polymer ?
#
loop_
_entity_poly.entity_id
_entity_poly.type
_entity_poly.pdbx_seq_one_letter_code
_entity_poly.pdbx_strand_id
1 'polypeptide(L)'
;MSSQAASLLDDVVNLRDKNFLLLHGTADAHVHFQHTAELIDRLVSAKANYSLQVYPDEGHVLRRTHNDQHFRRTLTNFLQDCLAPMPPQKSDGQEYN
;
A
#
# COMPACT_ATOMS: atom_id res chain seq x y z
N MET A 1 2.62 -14.92 -26.68
CA MET A 1 2.49 -13.44 -26.59
C MET A 1 1.88 -13.12 -25.24
N SER A 2 2.72 -12.90 -24.22
CA SER A 2 2.25 -12.56 -22.86
C SER A 2 1.90 -11.09 -22.78
N SER A 3 0.72 -10.78 -22.25
CA SER A 3 0.20 -9.45 -22.02
C SER A 3 1.02 -8.72 -20.94
N GLN A 4 2.07 -8.00 -21.34
CA GLN A 4 2.86 -7.15 -20.43
C GLN A 4 2.22 -5.77 -20.17
N ALA A 5 1.21 -5.36 -20.95
CA ALA A 5 0.68 -4.00 -20.93
C ALA A 5 -0.21 -3.62 -19.72
N ALA A 6 -0.53 -4.55 -18.82
CA ALA A 6 -1.37 -4.29 -17.64
C ALA A 6 -0.70 -4.74 -16.32
N SER A 7 0.58 -5.11 -16.37
CA SER A 7 1.30 -5.60 -15.20
C SER A 7 1.91 -4.42 -14.44
N LEU A 8 1.49 -4.21 -13.19
CA LEU A 8 2.10 -3.21 -12.30
C LEU A 8 3.58 -3.48 -12.02
N LEU A 9 4.05 -4.68 -12.33
CA LEU A 9 5.40 -5.14 -12.08
C LEU A 9 6.47 -4.39 -12.88
N ASP A 10 6.11 -3.81 -14.02
CA ASP A 10 7.06 -3.10 -14.88
C ASP A 10 7.07 -1.57 -14.59
N ASP A 11 6.03 -1.07 -13.91
CA ASP A 11 5.83 0.35 -13.60
C ASP A 11 6.13 0.72 -12.13
N VAL A 12 6.73 -0.20 -11.35
CA VAL A 12 7.08 0.02 -9.93
C VAL A 12 7.94 1.27 -9.69
N VAL A 13 8.69 1.73 -10.71
CA VAL A 13 9.49 2.96 -10.65
C VAL A 13 8.61 4.19 -10.40
N ASN A 14 7.39 4.21 -10.95
CA ASN A 14 6.44 5.31 -10.79
C ASN A 14 5.85 5.39 -9.38
N LEU A 15 6.05 4.35 -8.56
CA LEU A 15 5.56 4.27 -7.18
C LEU A 15 6.57 4.80 -6.14
N ARG A 16 7.79 5.17 -6.55
CA ARG A 16 8.86 5.62 -5.62
C ARG A 16 8.44 6.76 -4.71
N ASP A 17 7.78 7.77 -5.26
CA ASP A 17 7.38 8.98 -4.54
C ASP A 17 5.90 8.94 -4.14
N LYS A 18 5.30 7.75 -4.08
CA LYS A 18 3.88 7.55 -3.77
C LYS A 18 3.74 6.77 -2.47
N ASN A 19 2.71 7.11 -1.71
CA ASN A 19 2.26 6.26 -0.61
C ASN A 19 1.58 5.04 -1.24
N PHE A 20 2.12 3.85 -0.96
CA PHE A 20 1.61 2.60 -1.51
C PHE A 20 1.35 1.59 -0.39
N LEU A 21 0.11 1.09 -0.32
CA LEU A 21 -0.33 0.11 0.68
C LEU A 21 -0.77 -1.18 -0.01
N LEU A 22 -0.14 -2.28 0.37
CA LEU A 22 -0.49 -3.64 -0.02
C LEU A 22 -1.28 -4.31 1.11
N LEU A 23 -2.39 -4.95 0.75
CA LEU A 23 -3.28 -5.68 1.66
C LEU A 23 -3.56 -7.05 1.03
N HIS A 24 -3.21 -8.16 1.71
CA HIS A 24 -3.42 -9.50 1.14
C HIS A 24 -3.68 -10.58 2.19
N GLY A 25 -4.62 -11.49 1.90
CA GLY A 25 -4.91 -12.67 2.72
C GLY A 25 -4.07 -13.87 2.30
N THR A 26 -3.41 -14.56 3.22
CA THR A 26 -2.46 -15.64 2.87
C THR A 26 -3.13 -16.90 2.33
N ALA A 27 -4.43 -17.08 2.60
CA ALA A 27 -5.20 -18.26 2.18
C ALA A 27 -6.09 -17.96 0.96
N ASP A 28 -5.81 -16.91 0.18
CA ASP A 28 -6.51 -16.64 -1.07
C ASP A 28 -6.13 -17.69 -2.13
N ALA A 29 -7.13 -18.49 -2.52
CA ALA A 29 -6.98 -19.55 -3.52
C ALA A 29 -7.15 -19.05 -4.96
N HIS A 30 -7.67 -17.85 -5.17
CA HIS A 30 -7.84 -17.25 -6.50
C HIS A 30 -6.67 -16.34 -6.86
N VAL A 31 -6.24 -15.51 -5.90
CA VAL A 31 -5.09 -14.61 -6.05
C VAL A 31 -4.03 -15.01 -5.05
N HIS A 32 -3.21 -15.95 -5.48
CA HIS A 32 -2.09 -16.47 -4.72
C HIS A 32 -1.16 -15.36 -4.18
N PHE A 33 -0.71 -15.51 -2.94
CA PHE A 33 0.19 -14.56 -2.26
C PHE A 33 1.54 -14.38 -2.99
N GLN A 34 1.90 -15.33 -3.86
CA GLN A 34 3.05 -15.25 -4.77
C GLN A 34 3.04 -13.95 -5.59
N HIS A 35 1.87 -13.46 -6.01
CA HIS A 35 1.79 -12.19 -6.73
C HIS A 35 2.24 -11.01 -5.87
N THR A 36 1.83 -10.98 -4.60
CA THR A 36 2.26 -9.97 -3.62
C THR A 36 3.76 -10.07 -3.38
N ALA A 37 4.28 -11.29 -3.23
CA ALA A 37 5.71 -11.52 -3.02
C ALA A 37 6.56 -11.04 -4.22
N GLU A 38 6.13 -11.33 -5.46
CA GLU A 38 6.82 -10.84 -6.66
C GLU A 38 6.78 -9.32 -6.75
N LEU A 39 5.63 -8.70 -6.46
CA LEU A 39 5.52 -7.24 -6.47
C LEU A 39 6.42 -6.58 -5.41
N ILE A 40 6.50 -7.16 -4.21
CA ILE A 40 7.39 -6.69 -3.14
C ILE A 40 8.85 -6.75 -3.59
N ASP A 41 9.30 -7.85 -4.18
CA ASP A 41 10.67 -8.00 -4.67
C ASP A 41 11.03 -6.89 -5.68
N ARG A 42 10.09 -6.57 -6.57
CA ARG A 42 10.26 -5.48 -7.56
C ARG A 42 10.22 -4.09 -6.93
N LEU A 43 9.33 -3.83 -5.97
CA LEU A 43 9.28 -2.56 -5.23
C LEU A 43 10.59 -2.31 -4.47
N VAL A 44 11.11 -3.34 -3.79
CA VAL A 44 12.39 -3.30 -3.08
C VAL A 44 13.54 -3.04 -4.06
N SER A 45 13.58 -3.78 -5.18
CA SER A 45 14.58 -3.57 -6.24
C SER A 45 14.53 -2.15 -6.82
N ALA A 46 13.33 -1.59 -6.95
CA ALA A 46 13.12 -0.21 -7.39
C ALA A 46 13.40 0.84 -6.31
N LYS A 47 13.66 0.46 -5.05
CA LYS A 47 13.74 1.36 -3.89
C LYS A 47 12.46 2.19 -3.68
N ALA A 48 11.31 1.63 -4.04
CA ALA A 48 10.01 2.23 -3.78
C ALA A 48 9.52 1.78 -2.41
N ASN A 49 9.21 2.74 -1.54
CA ASN A 49 8.68 2.43 -0.21
C ASN A 49 7.25 1.93 -0.32
N TYR A 50 6.89 0.99 0.55
CA TYR A 50 5.54 0.45 0.62
C TYR A 50 5.19 0.09 2.07
N SER A 51 3.89 0.08 2.35
CA SER A 51 3.32 -0.53 3.55
C SER A 51 2.67 -1.86 3.17
N LEU A 52 2.76 -2.86 4.02
CA LEU A 52 2.16 -4.17 3.80
C LEU A 52 1.38 -4.59 5.04
N GLN A 53 0.14 -5.02 4.83
CA GLN A 53 -0.69 -5.63 5.85
C GLN A 53 -1.17 -7.00 5.35
N VAL A 54 -0.75 -8.04 6.07
CA VAL A 54 -1.10 -9.43 5.78
C VAL A 54 -2.21 -9.89 6.71
N TYR A 55 -3.18 -10.64 6.19
CA TYR A 55 -4.22 -11.30 6.97
C TYR A 55 -4.04 -12.83 6.91
N PRO A 56 -3.43 -13.44 7.94
CA PRO A 56 -3.24 -14.89 7.99
C PRO A 56 -4.57 -15.64 7.98
N ASP A 57 -4.58 -16.79 7.31
CA ASP A 57 -5.74 -17.70 7.18
C ASP A 57 -6.99 -17.06 6.54
N GLU A 58 -6.88 -15.85 6.00
CA GLU A 58 -7.95 -15.19 5.26
C GLU A 58 -7.79 -15.42 3.76
N GLY A 59 -8.91 -15.65 3.09
CA GLY A 59 -8.97 -15.84 1.64
C GLY A 59 -9.19 -14.53 0.89
N HIS A 60 -9.81 -14.64 -0.28
CA HIS A 60 -10.21 -13.48 -1.09
C HIS A 60 -11.17 -12.52 -0.37
N VAL A 61 -11.96 -13.06 0.56
CA VAL A 61 -12.87 -12.30 1.43
C VAL A 61 -12.43 -12.52 2.87
N LEU A 62 -12.28 -11.44 3.63
CA LEU A 62 -12.00 -11.49 5.06
C LEU A 62 -13.24 -12.00 5.81
N ARG A 63 -13.16 -13.19 6.41
CA ARG A 63 -14.30 -13.86 7.07
C ARG A 63 -14.36 -13.57 8.56
N ARG A 64 -13.21 -13.36 9.22
CA ARG A 64 -13.17 -13.11 10.66
C ARG A 64 -13.49 -11.64 10.93
N THR A 65 -14.45 -11.39 11.81
CA THR A 65 -14.92 -10.03 12.12
C THR A 65 -13.81 -9.09 12.60
N HIS A 66 -12.85 -9.59 13.39
CA HIS A 66 -11.73 -8.77 13.85
C HIS A 66 -10.78 -8.38 12.71
N ASN A 67 -10.59 -9.25 11.72
CA ASN A 67 -9.78 -8.97 10.54
C ASN A 67 -10.44 -7.93 9.64
N ASP A 68 -11.75 -8.03 9.40
CA ASP A 68 -12.52 -7.00 8.67
C ASP A 68 -12.48 -5.64 9.36
N GLN A 69 -12.65 -5.60 10.69
CA GLN A 69 -12.53 -4.36 11.46
C GLN A 69 -11.13 -3.75 11.38
N HIS A 70 -10.09 -4.58 11.52
CA HIS A 70 -8.71 -4.15 11.39
C HIS A 70 -8.42 -3.61 9.98
N PHE A 71 -8.92 -4.29 8.94
CA PHE A 71 -8.82 -3.86 7.55
C PHE A 71 -9.42 -2.49 7.32
N ARG A 72 -10.67 -2.28 7.76
CA ARG A 72 -11.36 -0.99 7.61
C ARG A 72 -10.62 0.15 8.32
N ARG A 73 -10.08 -0.11 9.51
CA ARG A 73 -9.30 0.87 10.26
C ARG A 73 -7.98 1.18 9.55
N THR A 74 -7.26 0.17 9.09
CA THR A 74 -6.00 0.31 8.36
C THR A 74 -6.20 1.15 7.09
N LEU A 75 -7.23 0.83 6.31
CA LEU A 75 -7.55 1.57 5.09
C LEU A 75 -7.93 3.02 5.38
N THR A 76 -8.79 3.25 6.37
CA THR A 76 -9.21 4.60 6.77
C THR A 76 -8.01 5.44 7.20
N ASN A 77 -7.14 4.90 8.06
CA ASN A 77 -5.95 5.60 8.53
C ASN A 77 -5.01 5.93 7.37
N PHE A 78 -4.73 4.97 6.50
CA PHE A 78 -3.85 5.19 5.34
C PHE A 78 -4.39 6.30 4.42
N LEU A 79 -5.70 6.29 4.14
CA LEU A 79 -6.31 7.34 3.32
C LEU A 79 -6.30 8.70 4.01
N GLN A 80 -6.53 8.75 5.32
CA GLN A 80 -6.42 9.98 6.10
C GLN A 80 -5.01 10.55 6.04
N ASP A 81 -3.98 9.72 6.21
CA ASP A 81 -2.59 10.15 6.14
C ASP A 81 -2.21 10.64 4.73
N CYS A 82 -2.76 10.02 3.69
CA CYS A 82 -2.49 10.40 2.30
C CYS A 82 -3.23 11.67 1.85
N LEU A 83 -4.43 11.90 2.39
CA LEU A 83 -5.33 12.99 1.96
C LEU A 83 -5.42 14.13 2.97
N ALA A 84 -4.74 14.02 4.11
CA ALA A 84 -4.71 15.07 5.11
C ALA A 84 -4.24 16.38 4.45
N PRO A 85 -4.98 17.48 4.64
CA PRO A 85 -4.52 18.78 4.18
C PRO A 85 -3.16 19.06 4.83
N MET A 86 -2.19 19.45 4.00
CA MET A 86 -0.85 19.78 4.47
C MET A 86 -0.98 20.77 5.63
N PRO A 87 -0.30 20.54 6.77
CA PRO A 87 -0.37 21.48 7.88
C PRO A 87 0.00 22.87 7.36
N PRO A 88 -0.68 23.94 7.86
CA PRO A 88 -0.40 25.29 7.41
C PRO A 88 1.09 25.54 7.57
N GLN A 89 1.76 25.81 6.45
CA GLN A 89 3.17 26.20 6.46
C GLN A 89 3.24 27.47 7.31
N LYS A 90 3.98 27.43 8.42
CA LYS A 90 4.32 28.66 9.14
C LYS A 90 5.10 29.51 8.14
N SER A 91 4.55 30.66 7.77
CA SER A 91 5.29 31.65 6.99
C SER A 91 6.48 32.08 7.84
N ASP A 92 7.68 31.64 7.45
CA ASP A 92 8.92 32.19 7.97
C ASP A 92 8.93 33.69 7.68
N GLY A 93 8.75 34.48 8.72
CA GLY A 93 8.72 35.92 8.59
C GLY A 93 8.36 36.60 9.90
N GLN A 94 9.37 36.77 10.77
CA GLN A 94 9.62 38.03 11.46
C GLN A 94 10.99 38.00 12.15
N GLU A 95 11.96 38.68 11.52
CA GLU A 95 13.12 39.28 12.18
C GLU A 95 12.66 40.01 13.45
N TYR A 96 13.27 39.67 14.59
CA TYR A 96 13.22 40.50 15.78
C TYR A 96 14.40 41.47 15.70
N ASN A 97 14.08 42.77 15.68
CA ASN A 97 15.02 43.90 15.79
C ASN A 97 15.93 43.79 17.02
#